data_AF-A0A7C5Y3N3-F1
#
_entry.id   AF-A0A7C5Y3N3-F1
#
_cell.length_a   1.000
_cell.length_b   1.000
_cell.length_c   1.000
_cell.angle_alpha   90.00
_cell.angle_beta   90.00
_cell.angle_gamma   90.00
#
_symmetry.space_group_name_H-M   'P 1'
#
loop_
_entity.id
_entity.type
_entity.pdbx_description
1 polymer ?
#
loop_
_entity_poly.entity_id
_entity_poly.type
_entity_poly.pdbx_seq_one_letter_code
_entity_poly.pdbx_strand_id
1 'polypeptide(L)'
;MRVNYEKWSLRKRYFWLRIWEDYEIGYLDRELLPLLVLLNRDRDIYTTSSCSGRIVVVDGNVPWIREEASVVFKSHIPVTTVDLDFVFRETPHRSYWLVVTGPIIHFSTTSLRKALKLLKRARTAGFKHSGVMHVSSTRGVFIELITGVYMTQLLRIQDNVLVSLSDINKVIFTFNKALIEGKWRLQKLYEVFRKYLPETPDPIIETELNSREIRLVKLTPIDIFYEMCGDLCRTA
;
A
#
# COMPACT_ATOMS: atom_id res chain seq x y z
N MET A 1 -18.02 -19.08 -13.78
CA MET A 1 -18.43 -17.74 -14.25
C MET A 1 -17.50 -17.29 -15.38
N ARG A 2 -18.03 -16.80 -16.50
CA ARG A 2 -17.25 -16.24 -17.61
C ARG A 2 -17.17 -14.72 -17.45
N VAL A 3 -15.97 -14.16 -17.54
CA VAL A 3 -15.76 -12.71 -17.54
C VAL A 3 -16.12 -12.16 -18.91
N ASN A 4 -16.89 -11.07 -18.95
CA ASN A 4 -17.08 -10.24 -20.14
C ASN A 4 -15.77 -9.47 -20.37
N TYR A 5 -14.96 -9.97 -21.30
CA TYR A 5 -13.61 -9.48 -21.54
C TYR A 5 -13.61 -8.03 -22.04
N GLU A 6 -14.55 -7.64 -22.90
CA GLU A 6 -14.64 -6.27 -23.42
C GLU A 6 -14.86 -5.26 -22.29
N LYS A 7 -15.82 -5.52 -21.40
CA LYS A 7 -16.06 -4.64 -20.24
C LYS A 7 -14.88 -4.65 -19.27
N TRP A 8 -14.25 -5.80 -19.07
CA TRP A 8 -13.10 -5.95 -18.18
C TRP A 8 -11.86 -5.22 -18.73
N SER A 9 -11.58 -5.30 -20.03
CA SER A 9 -10.43 -4.65 -20.68
C SER A 9 -10.59 -3.13 -20.71
N LEU A 10 -11.81 -2.61 -20.87
CA LEU A 10 -12.09 -1.18 -20.70
C LEU A 10 -11.75 -0.70 -19.29
N ARG A 11 -12.07 -1.49 -18.25
CA ARG A 11 -11.68 -1.17 -16.86
C ARG A 11 -10.18 -1.23 -16.67
N LYS A 12 -9.52 -2.25 -17.23
CA LYS A 12 -8.05 -2.33 -17.22
C LYS A 12 -7.43 -1.07 -17.82
N ARG A 13 -7.91 -0.64 -18.99
CA ARG A 13 -7.45 0.57 -19.65
C ARG A 13 -7.65 1.81 -18.79
N TYR A 14 -8.83 1.97 -18.20
CA TYR A 14 -9.13 3.09 -17.29
C TYR A 14 -8.17 3.12 -16.09
N PHE A 15 -7.99 2.01 -15.39
CA PHE A 15 -7.11 1.98 -14.21
C PHE A 15 -5.63 2.10 -14.57
N TRP A 16 -5.22 1.62 -15.74
CA TRP A 16 -3.86 1.82 -16.23
C TRP A 16 -3.54 3.31 -16.44
N LEU A 17 -4.44 4.04 -17.10
CA LEU A 17 -4.28 5.49 -17.30
C LEU A 17 -4.28 6.25 -15.96
N ARG A 18 -5.16 5.84 -15.04
CA ARG A 18 -5.25 6.43 -13.70
C ARG A 18 -3.96 6.31 -12.89
N ILE A 19 -3.18 5.24 -13.04
CA ILE A 19 -1.87 5.14 -12.36
C ILE A 19 -0.96 6.32 -12.72
N TRP A 20 -0.97 6.71 -14.00
CA TRP A 20 -0.12 7.80 -14.49
C TRP A 20 -0.68 9.17 -14.10
N GLU A 21 -1.99 9.35 -14.13
CA GLU A 21 -2.65 10.54 -13.60
C GLU A 21 -2.31 10.74 -12.12
N ASP A 22 -2.53 9.71 -11.29
CA ASP A 22 -2.22 9.74 -9.84
C ASP A 22 -0.72 9.98 -9.60
N TYR A 23 0.15 9.47 -10.48
CA TYR A 23 1.60 9.71 -10.42
C TYR A 23 1.96 11.16 -10.74
N GLU A 24 1.38 11.73 -11.80
CA GLU A 24 1.64 13.10 -12.26
C GLU A 24 1.17 14.16 -11.24
N ILE A 25 0.02 13.92 -10.59
CA ILE A 25 -0.51 14.84 -9.56
C ILE A 25 0.07 14.58 -8.16
N GLY A 26 0.97 13.60 -8.00
CA GLY A 26 1.61 13.27 -6.72
C GLY A 26 0.71 12.55 -5.72
N TYR A 27 -0.42 11.98 -6.16
CA TYR A 27 -1.35 11.21 -5.31
C TYR A 27 -0.89 9.76 -5.11
N LEU A 28 -0.13 9.21 -6.06
CA LEU A 28 0.36 7.83 -6.00
C LEU A 28 1.51 7.65 -5.01
N ASP A 29 1.42 6.62 -4.15
CA ASP A 29 2.56 6.12 -3.37
C ASP A 29 3.66 5.64 -4.35
N ARG A 30 4.70 6.45 -4.58
CA ARG A 30 5.70 6.25 -5.65
C ARG A 30 6.37 4.88 -5.62
N GLU A 31 6.62 4.34 -4.43
CA GLU A 31 7.21 3.02 -4.22
C GLU A 31 6.33 1.84 -4.67
N LEU A 32 5.02 2.05 -4.89
CA LEU A 32 4.14 1.04 -5.48
C LEU A 32 4.33 0.91 -6.99
N LEU A 33 4.81 1.96 -7.66
CA LEU A 33 4.81 2.05 -9.11
C LEU A 33 5.47 0.82 -9.79
N PRO A 34 6.64 0.31 -9.34
CA PRO A 34 7.23 -0.89 -9.94
C PRO A 34 6.32 -2.12 -9.88
N LEU A 35 5.62 -2.33 -8.76
CA LEU A 35 4.69 -3.46 -8.59
C LEU A 35 3.43 -3.26 -9.42
N LEU A 36 2.86 -2.05 -9.45
CA LEU A 36 1.65 -1.77 -10.22
C LEU A 36 1.91 -1.94 -11.71
N VAL A 37 3.03 -1.44 -12.22
CA VAL A 37 3.43 -1.64 -13.62
C VAL A 37 3.62 -3.12 -13.91
N LEU A 38 4.39 -3.85 -13.09
CA LEU A 38 4.60 -5.29 -13.26
C LEU A 38 3.28 -6.07 -13.36
N LEU A 39 2.31 -5.76 -12.51
CA LEU A 39 1.00 -6.41 -12.53
C LEU A 39 0.22 -6.08 -13.81
N ASN A 40 0.12 -4.80 -14.19
CA ASN A 40 -0.68 -4.39 -15.34
C ASN A 40 -0.08 -4.79 -16.69
N ARG A 41 1.24 -5.03 -16.77
CA ARG A 41 1.89 -5.60 -17.97
C ARG A 41 1.31 -6.95 -18.38
N ASP A 42 0.71 -7.68 -17.45
CA ASP A 42 0.02 -8.92 -17.78
C ASP A 42 -1.41 -8.64 -18.27
N ARG A 43 -1.75 -9.11 -19.48
CA ARG A 43 -3.05 -8.93 -20.14
C ARG A 43 -4.25 -9.29 -19.27
N ASP A 44 -4.11 -10.27 -18.39
CA ASP A 44 -5.17 -10.82 -17.56
C ASP A 44 -5.20 -10.24 -16.13
N ILE A 45 -4.47 -9.15 -15.87
CA ILE A 45 -4.43 -8.46 -14.59
C ILE A 45 -4.64 -6.95 -14.78
N TYR A 46 -5.40 -6.33 -13.88
CA TYR A 46 -5.35 -4.88 -13.70
C TYR A 46 -5.37 -4.49 -12.22
N THR A 47 -4.63 -3.46 -11.84
CA THR A 47 -4.64 -2.95 -10.45
C THR A 47 -5.72 -1.90 -10.25
N THR A 48 -6.11 -1.66 -9.00
CA THR A 48 -7.06 -0.58 -8.64
C THR A 48 -6.44 0.29 -7.55
N SER A 49 -7.15 0.54 -6.44
CA SER A 49 -6.62 1.26 -5.28
C SER A 49 -5.57 0.45 -4.53
N SER A 50 -4.39 1.00 -4.27
CA SER A 50 -3.35 0.31 -3.48
C SER A 50 -2.67 1.30 -2.53
N CYS A 51 -2.06 0.79 -1.45
CA CYS A 51 -1.29 1.56 -0.48
C CYS A 51 0.00 0.82 -0.14
N SER A 52 1.12 1.52 -0.04
CA SER A 52 2.44 0.94 0.28
C SER A 52 2.67 0.65 1.78
N GLY A 53 1.67 0.95 2.62
CA GLY A 53 1.81 0.97 4.06
C GLY A 53 2.15 2.36 4.60
N ARG A 54 1.67 2.67 5.80
CA ARG A 54 1.69 4.01 6.37
C ARG A 54 1.61 3.98 7.89
N ILE A 55 2.11 5.04 8.51
CA ILE A 55 1.83 5.42 9.89
C ILE A 55 0.84 6.57 9.86
N VAL A 56 -0.21 6.49 10.68
CA VAL A 56 -1.20 7.55 10.85
C VAL A 56 -1.47 7.81 12.32
N VAL A 57 -1.84 9.05 12.63
CA VAL A 57 -2.55 9.35 13.87
C VAL A 57 -4.01 9.62 13.54
N VAL A 58 -4.89 8.92 14.22
CA VAL A 58 -6.34 9.01 14.07
C VAL A 58 -6.91 9.61 15.34
N ASP A 59 -7.71 10.66 15.21
CA ASP A 59 -8.56 11.16 16.27
C ASP A 59 -9.92 10.44 16.21
N GLY A 60 -10.18 9.55 17.15
CA GLY A 60 -11.38 8.71 17.15
C GLY A 60 -11.58 7.98 18.49
N ASN A 61 -12.81 7.53 18.75
CA ASN A 61 -13.11 6.72 19.95
C ASN A 61 -12.33 5.40 19.92
N VAL A 62 -12.18 4.82 18.74
CA VAL A 62 -11.42 3.61 18.45
C VAL A 62 -10.77 3.73 17.06
N PRO A 63 -9.63 3.04 16.80
CA PRO A 63 -8.86 3.26 15.58
C PRO A 63 -9.44 2.62 14.30
N TRP A 64 -10.52 1.82 14.40
CA TRP A 64 -11.11 1.09 13.27
C TRP A 64 -12.44 1.65 12.74
N ILE A 65 -13.09 2.58 13.47
CA ILE A 65 -14.33 3.22 13.01
C ILE A 65 -13.98 4.40 12.11
N ARG A 66 -14.60 4.52 10.93
CA ARG A 66 -14.29 5.56 9.93
C ARG A 66 -15.21 6.78 9.99
N GLU A 67 -16.47 6.59 10.38
CA GLU A 67 -17.50 7.66 10.33
C GLU A 67 -17.27 8.74 11.40
N GLU A 68 -16.63 8.36 12.51
CA GLU A 68 -16.34 9.24 13.65
C GLU A 68 -14.84 9.45 13.88
N ALA A 69 -14.02 9.27 12.84
CA ALA A 69 -12.58 9.34 12.97
C ALA A 69 -11.94 10.25 11.92
N SER A 70 -11.00 11.08 12.38
CA SER A 70 -10.26 12.01 11.52
C SER A 70 -8.79 11.62 11.51
N VAL A 71 -8.20 11.48 10.31
CA VAL A 71 -6.75 11.32 10.19
C VAL A 71 -6.10 12.70 10.38
N VAL A 72 -5.43 12.89 11.51
CA VAL A 72 -4.77 14.17 11.86
C VAL A 72 -3.29 14.18 11.45
N PHE A 73 -2.70 13.01 11.25
CA PHE A 73 -1.35 12.84 10.72
C PHE A 73 -1.26 11.60 9.83
N LYS A 74 -0.46 11.67 8.78
CA LYS A 74 -0.23 10.56 7.84
C LYS A 74 1.17 10.65 7.25
N SER A 75 1.91 9.54 7.32
CA SER A 75 3.21 9.39 6.66
C SER A 75 3.35 8.00 6.02
N HIS A 76 3.99 7.96 4.85
CA HIS A 76 4.38 6.72 4.17
C HIS A 76 5.86 6.35 4.41
N ILE A 77 6.60 7.20 5.13
CA ILE A 77 8.01 7.05 5.52
C ILE A 77 8.14 7.05 7.06
N PRO A 78 9.30 6.68 7.63
CA PRO A 78 9.52 6.73 9.07
C PRO A 78 9.17 8.10 9.67
N VAL A 79 8.59 8.08 10.86
CA VAL A 79 8.19 9.27 11.61
C VAL A 79 9.20 9.58 12.70
N THR A 80 9.30 10.85 13.07
CA THR A 80 10.15 11.35 14.14
C THR A 80 9.31 11.85 15.31
N THR A 81 9.96 12.19 16.42
CA THR A 81 9.27 12.81 17.56
C THR A 81 8.69 14.17 17.21
N VAL A 82 9.35 14.92 16.35
CA VAL A 82 8.90 16.25 15.90
C VAL A 82 7.58 16.13 15.14
N ASP A 83 7.44 15.07 14.32
CA ASP A 83 6.20 14.81 13.57
C ASP A 83 4.99 14.56 14.50
N LEU A 84 5.23 14.06 15.72
CA LEU A 84 4.19 13.75 16.70
C LEU A 84 4.11 14.73 17.86
N ASP A 85 4.79 15.89 17.79
CA ASP A 85 4.78 16.89 18.88
C ASP A 85 3.37 17.44 19.15
N PHE A 86 2.53 17.52 18.13
CA PHE A 86 1.14 17.95 18.25
C PHE A 86 0.34 17.10 19.26
N VAL A 87 0.69 15.81 19.45
CA VAL A 87 0.03 14.92 20.42
C VAL A 87 0.12 15.50 21.84
N PHE A 88 1.18 16.23 22.17
CA PHE A 88 1.38 16.84 23.48
C PHE A 88 0.77 18.24 23.59
N ARG A 89 0.76 19.00 22.49
CA ARG A 89 0.30 20.39 22.45
C ARG A 89 -1.21 20.54 22.25
N GLU A 90 -1.81 19.61 21.52
CA GLU A 90 -3.21 19.69 21.08
C GLU A 90 -4.05 18.64 21.82
N THR A 91 -5.27 19.03 22.18
CA THR A 91 -6.24 18.13 22.79
C THR A 91 -7.05 17.46 21.69
N PRO A 92 -7.14 16.11 21.64
CA PRO A 92 -7.97 15.43 20.66
C PRO A 92 -9.45 15.76 20.87
N HIS A 93 -10.24 15.72 19.79
CA HIS A 93 -11.70 15.74 19.91
C HIS A 93 -12.21 14.47 20.59
N ARG A 94 -11.56 13.32 20.37
CA ARG A 94 -11.87 12.05 21.04
C ARG A 94 -10.61 11.46 21.67
N SER A 95 -9.77 10.82 20.87
CA SER A 95 -8.53 10.19 21.34
C SER A 95 -7.56 10.01 20.18
N TYR A 96 -6.29 10.32 20.41
CA TYR A 96 -5.23 10.09 19.43
C TYR A 96 -4.74 8.64 19.48
N TRP A 97 -4.98 7.92 18.39
CA TRP A 97 -4.49 6.58 18.14
C TRP A 97 -3.38 6.61 17.09
N LEU A 98 -2.20 6.13 17.45
CA LEU A 98 -1.15 5.83 16.49
C LEU A 98 -1.46 4.47 15.85
N VAL A 99 -1.44 4.40 14.52
CA VAL A 99 -1.69 3.18 13.77
C VAL A 99 -0.64 3.03 12.69
N VAL A 100 -0.02 1.86 12.60
CA VAL A 100 0.79 1.46 11.44
C VAL A 100 0.10 0.32 10.72
N THR A 101 0.01 0.43 9.40
CA THR A 101 -0.53 -0.61 8.53
C THR A 101 0.49 -0.95 7.45
N GLY A 102 0.68 -2.24 7.17
CA GLY A 102 1.48 -2.69 6.04
C GLY A 102 0.84 -2.42 4.68
N PRO A 103 1.48 -2.89 3.59
CA PRO A 103 0.97 -2.70 2.23
C PRO A 103 -0.37 -3.39 2.01
N ILE A 104 -1.24 -2.74 1.23
CA ILE A 104 -2.54 -3.24 0.79
C ILE A 104 -2.60 -3.09 -0.73
N ILE A 105 -2.67 -4.21 -1.46
CA ILE A 105 -2.67 -4.21 -2.92
C ILE A 105 -3.98 -4.77 -3.44
N HIS A 106 -4.66 -4.01 -4.29
CA HIS A 106 -5.87 -4.49 -4.96
C HIS A 106 -5.66 -4.65 -6.45
N PHE A 107 -6.06 -5.81 -6.96
CA PHE A 107 -6.08 -6.07 -8.39
C PHE A 107 -7.19 -7.04 -8.76
N SER A 108 -7.55 -7.04 -10.03
CA SER A 108 -8.49 -8.00 -10.62
C SER A 108 -7.77 -8.90 -11.61
N THR A 109 -8.29 -10.12 -11.74
CA THR A 109 -7.89 -11.06 -12.79
C THR A 109 -9.07 -11.53 -13.64
N THR A 110 -8.81 -11.97 -14.86
CA THR A 110 -9.84 -12.52 -15.76
C THR A 110 -10.32 -13.92 -15.35
N SER A 111 -9.62 -14.62 -14.45
CA SER A 111 -9.99 -15.97 -14.01
C SER A 111 -9.60 -16.30 -12.58
N LEU A 112 -10.43 -17.14 -11.92
CA LEU A 112 -10.16 -17.63 -10.57
C LEU A 112 -8.85 -18.44 -10.51
N ARG A 113 -8.51 -19.17 -11.58
CA ARG A 113 -7.24 -19.93 -11.66
C ARG A 113 -6.04 -19.00 -11.52
N LYS A 114 -6.04 -17.86 -12.22
CA LYS A 114 -4.96 -16.86 -12.14
C LYS A 114 -4.93 -16.20 -10.76
N ALA A 115 -6.10 -15.84 -10.22
CA ALA A 115 -6.24 -15.33 -8.86
C ALA A 115 -5.58 -16.25 -7.81
N LEU A 116 -5.91 -17.54 -7.83
CA LEU A 116 -5.39 -18.53 -6.87
C LEU A 116 -3.88 -18.74 -7.00
N LYS A 117 -3.33 -18.74 -8.24
CA LYS A 117 -1.88 -18.78 -8.47
C LYS A 117 -1.18 -17.58 -7.81
N LEU A 118 -1.70 -16.37 -8.03
CA LEU A 118 -1.11 -15.14 -7.49
C LEU A 118 -1.24 -15.08 -5.96
N LEU A 119 -2.38 -15.49 -5.40
CA LEU A 119 -2.57 -15.60 -3.94
C LEU A 119 -1.57 -16.56 -3.30
N LYS A 120 -1.36 -17.75 -3.89
CA LYS A 120 -0.37 -18.72 -3.38
C LYS A 120 1.03 -18.11 -3.33
N ARG A 121 1.41 -17.35 -4.36
CA ARG A 121 2.70 -16.65 -4.44
C ARG A 121 2.78 -15.51 -3.43
N ALA A 122 1.76 -14.66 -3.34
CA ALA A 122 1.70 -13.54 -2.39
C ALA A 122 1.87 -13.99 -0.93
N ARG A 123 1.29 -15.14 -0.57
CA ARG A 123 1.45 -15.73 0.78
C ARG A 123 2.91 -16.05 1.12
N THR A 124 3.72 -16.49 0.15
CA THR A 124 5.16 -16.71 0.36
C THR A 124 5.96 -15.42 0.58
N ALA A 125 5.41 -14.29 0.12
CA ALA A 125 5.95 -12.95 0.36
C ALA A 125 5.52 -12.34 1.71
N GLY A 126 4.64 -13.00 2.47
CA GLY A 126 4.15 -12.53 3.78
C GLY A 126 2.75 -11.91 3.77
N PHE A 127 2.06 -11.93 2.63
CA PHE A 127 0.68 -11.45 2.50
C PHE A 127 -0.33 -12.54 2.94
N LYS A 128 -0.27 -12.92 4.21
CA LYS A 128 -1.00 -14.08 4.76
C LYS A 128 -2.51 -13.89 4.85
N HIS A 129 -2.98 -12.64 5.01
CA HIS A 129 -4.40 -12.31 5.14
C HIS A 129 -5.08 -12.00 3.79
N SER A 130 -4.48 -12.46 2.69
CA SER A 130 -4.97 -12.18 1.34
C SER A 130 -6.11 -13.11 0.91
N GLY A 131 -7.04 -12.57 0.13
CA GLY A 131 -8.22 -13.30 -0.33
C GLY A 131 -8.85 -12.74 -1.60
N VAL A 132 -9.82 -13.49 -2.12
CA VAL A 132 -10.74 -13.01 -3.16
C VAL A 132 -11.88 -12.29 -2.45
N MET A 133 -12.09 -11.01 -2.74
CA MET A 133 -13.13 -10.22 -2.07
C MET A 133 -14.46 -10.32 -2.78
N HIS A 134 -14.45 -10.33 -4.12
CA HIS A 134 -15.65 -10.50 -4.92
C HIS A 134 -15.32 -11.02 -6.32
N VAL A 135 -16.33 -11.62 -6.94
CA VAL A 135 -16.27 -12.20 -8.27
C VAL A 135 -17.39 -11.60 -9.11
N SER A 136 -17.04 -11.02 -10.24
CA SER A 136 -17.98 -10.30 -11.11
C SER A 136 -17.71 -10.59 -12.59
N SER A 137 -18.77 -10.72 -13.37
CA SER A 137 -18.64 -10.91 -14.83
C SER A 137 -17.99 -9.70 -15.52
N THR A 138 -18.15 -8.48 -14.98
CA THR A 138 -17.59 -7.26 -15.58
C THR A 138 -16.32 -6.78 -14.91
N ARG A 139 -16.14 -7.06 -13.61
CA ARG A 139 -14.94 -6.66 -12.85
C ARG A 139 -13.94 -7.78 -12.66
N GLY A 140 -14.22 -9.01 -13.08
CA GLY A 140 -13.32 -10.16 -12.90
C GLY A 140 -13.30 -10.69 -11.48
N VAL A 141 -12.23 -11.39 -11.13
CA VAL A 141 -11.95 -11.90 -9.78
C VAL A 141 -11.09 -10.88 -9.05
N PHE A 142 -11.70 -10.11 -8.16
CA PHE A 142 -11.03 -9.05 -7.40
C PHE A 142 -10.36 -9.63 -6.16
N ILE A 143 -9.09 -9.27 -5.99
CA ILE A 143 -8.20 -9.80 -4.97
C ILE A 143 -7.68 -8.65 -4.14
N GLU A 144 -7.64 -8.88 -2.83
CA GLU A 144 -6.99 -8.02 -1.86
C GLU A 144 -5.78 -8.77 -1.28
N LEU A 145 -4.60 -8.16 -1.37
CA LEU A 145 -3.41 -8.64 -0.70
C LEU A 145 -3.11 -7.76 0.51
N ILE A 146 -3.12 -8.35 1.70
CA ILE A 146 -2.76 -7.68 2.95
C ILE A 146 -1.75 -8.52 3.73
N THR A 147 -0.82 -7.84 4.39
CA THR A 147 0.16 -8.42 5.31
C THR A 147 -0.41 -8.54 6.74
N GLY A 148 0.31 -9.20 7.64
CA GLY A 148 0.00 -9.16 9.08
C GLY A 148 0.57 -7.94 9.80
N VAL A 149 1.20 -7.00 9.07
CA VAL A 149 1.83 -5.82 9.67
C VAL A 149 0.72 -4.83 10.04
N TYR A 150 0.38 -4.83 11.31
CA TYR A 150 -0.59 -3.91 11.90
C TYR A 150 -0.25 -3.72 13.36
N MET A 151 -0.13 -2.48 13.82
CA MET A 151 -0.07 -2.16 15.25
C MET A 151 -0.86 -0.90 15.53
N THR A 152 -1.39 -0.81 16.74
CA THR A 152 -2.08 0.37 17.23
C THR A 152 -1.68 0.66 18.66
N GLN A 153 -1.56 1.94 19.00
CA GLN A 153 -1.23 2.42 20.33
C GLN A 153 -2.08 3.66 20.62
N LEU A 154 -2.77 3.67 21.75
CA LEU A 154 -3.43 4.86 22.25
C LEU A 154 -2.35 5.79 22.84
N LEU A 155 -2.28 7.02 22.33
CA LEU A 155 -1.29 8.01 22.76
C LEU A 155 -1.87 8.97 23.80
N ARG A 156 -3.07 9.47 23.54
CA ARG A 156 -3.71 10.53 24.33
C ARG A 156 -5.23 10.43 24.27
N ILE A 157 -5.87 10.68 25.40
CA ILE A 157 -7.30 10.97 25.53
C ILE A 157 -7.47 12.46 25.87
N GLN A 158 -8.68 13.01 25.79
CA GLN A 158 -8.96 14.45 26.00
C GLN A 158 -8.21 15.03 27.22
N ASP A 159 -8.36 14.40 28.38
CA ASP A 159 -7.85 14.93 29.64
C ASP A 159 -6.47 14.39 30.06
N ASN A 160 -5.90 13.44 29.30
CA ASN A 160 -4.68 12.76 29.73
C ASN A 160 -3.80 12.27 28.58
N VAL A 161 -2.50 12.55 28.71
CA VAL A 161 -1.44 11.99 27.87
C VAL A 161 -1.03 10.64 28.44
N LEU A 162 -1.30 9.55 27.72
CA LEU A 162 -1.03 8.19 28.19
C LEU A 162 0.38 7.72 27.89
N VAL A 163 1.01 8.28 26.85
CA VAL A 163 2.41 8.00 26.48
C VAL A 163 3.22 9.27 26.72
N SER A 164 4.16 9.21 27.67
CA SER A 164 5.01 10.34 28.03
C SER A 164 5.90 10.80 26.87
N LEU A 165 6.35 12.07 26.92
CA LEU A 165 7.33 12.60 25.96
C LEU A 165 8.66 11.83 25.98
N SER A 166 9.06 11.25 27.13
CA SER A 166 10.26 10.43 27.20
C SER A 166 10.09 9.04 26.57
N ASP A 167 8.86 8.50 26.54
CA ASP A 167 8.58 7.15 26.02
C ASP A 167 8.14 7.15 24.55
N ILE A 168 7.66 8.28 24.01
CA ILE A 168 7.18 8.37 22.63
C ILE A 168 8.25 7.94 21.61
N ASN A 169 9.53 8.19 21.90
CA ASN A 169 10.66 7.73 21.10
C ASN A 169 10.66 6.20 20.89
N LYS A 170 10.38 5.43 21.95
CA LYS A 170 10.36 3.96 21.91
C LYS A 170 9.17 3.44 21.10
N VAL A 171 8.02 4.13 21.23
CA VAL A 171 6.81 3.83 20.46
C VAL A 171 7.07 4.10 18.98
N ILE A 172 7.55 5.30 18.63
CA ILE A 172 7.90 5.68 17.26
C ILE A 172 8.89 4.69 16.64
N PHE A 173 9.96 4.35 17.34
CA PHE A 173 10.94 3.36 16.87
C PHE A 173 10.29 2.01 16.53
N THR A 174 9.39 1.53 17.39
CA THR A 174 8.68 0.27 17.16
C THR A 174 7.74 0.37 15.94
N PHE A 175 7.02 1.48 15.79
CA PHE A 175 6.14 1.72 14.65
C PHE A 175 6.90 1.88 13.33
N ASN A 176 8.05 2.54 13.34
CA ASN A 176 8.94 2.68 12.19
C ASN A 176 9.49 1.31 11.75
N LYS A 177 9.92 0.46 12.69
CA LYS A 177 10.31 -0.92 12.38
C LYS A 177 9.20 -1.70 11.70
N ALA A 178 7.96 -1.58 12.19
CA ALA A 178 6.82 -2.23 11.57
C ALA A 178 6.53 -1.68 10.17
N LEU A 179 6.62 -0.36 9.96
CA LEU A 179 6.48 0.25 8.64
C LEU A 179 7.54 -0.31 7.66
N ILE A 180 8.81 -0.31 8.06
CA ILE A 180 9.95 -0.82 7.28
C ILE A 180 9.76 -2.31 6.96
N GLU A 181 9.34 -3.11 7.93
CA GLU A 181 8.99 -4.51 7.71
C GLU A 181 7.90 -4.64 6.63
N GLY A 182 6.87 -3.79 6.67
CA GLY A 182 5.86 -3.68 5.62
C GLY A 182 6.46 -3.40 4.23
N LYS A 183 7.42 -2.47 4.13
CA LYS A 183 8.12 -2.15 2.87
C LYS A 183 8.94 -3.33 2.34
N TRP A 184 9.61 -4.07 3.22
CA TRP A 184 10.31 -5.30 2.85
C TRP A 184 9.36 -6.39 2.35
N ARG A 185 8.14 -6.50 2.91
CA ARG A 185 7.11 -7.39 2.36
C ARG A 185 6.68 -6.96 0.96
N LEU A 186 6.50 -5.66 0.71
CA LEU A 186 6.20 -5.13 -0.62
C LEU A 186 7.30 -5.48 -1.63
N GLN A 187 8.57 -5.27 -1.26
CA GLN A 187 9.72 -5.67 -2.07
C GLN A 187 9.71 -7.17 -2.38
N LYS A 188 9.51 -8.01 -1.36
CA LYS A 188 9.45 -9.46 -1.54
C LYS A 188 8.29 -9.88 -2.45
N LEU A 189 7.14 -9.20 -2.38
CA LEU A 189 6.01 -9.45 -3.27
C LEU A 189 6.37 -9.16 -4.72
N TYR A 190 7.00 -8.01 -4.97
CA TYR A 190 7.51 -7.64 -6.28
C TYR A 190 8.50 -8.68 -6.81
N GLU A 191 9.46 -9.12 -5.99
CA GLU A 191 10.45 -10.15 -6.39
C GLU A 191 9.84 -11.51 -6.68
N VAL A 192 8.81 -11.91 -5.94
CA VAL A 192 8.09 -13.16 -6.19
C VAL A 192 7.29 -13.06 -7.48
N PHE A 193 6.61 -11.94 -7.72
CA PHE A 193 5.80 -11.76 -8.92
C PHE A 193 6.63 -11.59 -10.19
N ARG A 194 7.74 -10.85 -10.15
CA ARG A 194 8.58 -10.59 -11.35
C ARG A 194 9.17 -11.84 -11.98
N LYS A 195 9.28 -12.93 -11.21
CA LYS A 195 9.75 -14.24 -11.71
C LYS A 195 8.77 -14.90 -12.70
N TYR A 196 7.52 -14.45 -12.73
CA TYR A 196 6.46 -15.13 -13.45
C TYR A 196 5.50 -14.20 -14.20
N LEU A 197 5.62 -12.88 -13.99
CA LEU A 197 4.81 -11.88 -14.66
C LEU A 197 5.68 -11.02 -15.58
N PRO A 198 5.15 -10.65 -16.76
CA PRO A 198 3.86 -11.08 -17.31
C PRO A 198 3.86 -12.56 -17.74
N GLU A 199 2.79 -13.31 -17.45
CA GLU A 199 2.55 -14.66 -18.02
C GLU A 199 2.00 -14.52 -19.44
N THR A 200 1.22 -13.47 -19.69
CA THR A 200 0.79 -13.08 -21.03
C THR A 200 0.93 -11.56 -21.16
N PRO A 201 1.91 -11.06 -21.93
CA PRO A 201 2.12 -9.62 -22.09
C PRO A 201 0.90 -8.92 -22.71
N ASP A 202 0.63 -7.69 -22.25
CA ASP A 202 -0.37 -6.80 -22.83
C ASP A 202 0.29 -5.87 -23.87
N PRO A 203 0.06 -6.05 -25.18
CA PRO A 203 0.80 -5.33 -26.22
C PRO A 203 0.59 -3.81 -26.18
N ILE A 204 -0.58 -3.35 -25.73
CA ILE A 204 -0.88 -1.91 -25.62
C ILE A 204 -0.02 -1.30 -24.52
N ILE A 205 0.02 -1.95 -23.36
CA ILE A 205 0.79 -1.48 -22.21
C ILE A 205 2.30 -1.56 -22.47
N GLU A 206 2.79 -2.63 -23.10
CA GLU A 206 4.21 -2.74 -23.47
C GLU A 206 4.61 -1.61 -24.43
N THR A 207 3.77 -1.28 -25.42
CA THR A 207 4.02 -0.18 -26.36
C THR A 207 4.09 1.17 -25.63
N GLU A 208 3.16 1.44 -24.73
CA GLU A 208 3.14 2.68 -23.96
C GLU A 208 4.33 2.81 -22.99
N LEU A 209 4.73 1.71 -22.35
CA LEU A 209 5.90 1.69 -21.48
C LEU A 209 7.18 2.00 -22.27
N ASN A 210 7.33 1.46 -23.48
CA ASN A 210 8.49 1.74 -24.33
C ASN A 210 8.55 3.21 -24.77
N SER A 211 7.40 3.87 -24.93
CA SER A 211 7.34 5.31 -25.25
C SER A 211 7.62 6.22 -24.04
N ARG A 212 7.62 5.66 -22.81
CA ARG A 212 7.75 6.41 -21.57
C ARG A 212 9.14 6.18 -20.96
N GLU A 213 10.03 7.19 -21.00
CA GLU A 213 11.32 7.15 -20.30
C GLU A 213 11.15 7.37 -18.78
N ILE A 214 10.57 6.40 -18.07
CA ILE A 214 10.31 6.53 -16.63
C ILE A 214 11.39 5.77 -15.84
N ARG A 215 12.35 6.51 -15.30
CA ARG A 215 13.43 5.97 -14.43
C ARG A 215 12.89 5.07 -13.32
N LEU A 216 11.81 5.45 -12.66
CA LEU A 216 11.24 4.70 -11.52
C LEU A 216 10.81 3.28 -11.87
N VAL A 217 10.46 3.00 -13.13
CA VAL A 217 10.08 1.63 -13.56
C VAL A 217 11.30 0.70 -13.60
N LYS A 218 12.52 1.25 -13.60
CA LYS A 218 13.78 0.49 -13.51
C LYS A 218 14.21 0.22 -12.07
N LEU A 219 13.60 0.89 -11.09
CA LEU A 219 13.90 0.74 -9.67
C LEU A 219 12.95 -0.29 -9.03
N THR A 220 13.38 -0.87 -7.92
CA THR A 220 12.51 -1.73 -7.11
C THR A 220 11.73 -0.91 -6.09
N PRO A 221 10.63 -1.44 -5.51
CA PRO A 221 9.90 -0.75 -4.45
C PRO A 221 10.81 -0.26 -3.31
N ILE A 222 11.78 -1.07 -2.88
CA ILE A 222 12.67 -0.69 -1.78
C ILE A 222 13.66 0.41 -2.15
N ASP A 223 14.13 0.44 -3.40
CA ASP A 223 15.04 1.51 -3.86
C ASP A 223 14.33 2.87 -3.80
N ILE A 224 13.09 2.93 -4.29
CA ILE A 224 12.27 4.15 -4.27
C ILE A 224 11.96 4.56 -2.83
N PHE A 225 11.64 3.60 -1.96
CA PHE A 225 11.42 3.86 -0.55
C PHE A 225 12.65 4.51 0.11
N TYR A 226 13.85 4.01 -0.15
CA TYR A 226 15.08 4.60 0.38
C TYR A 226 15.37 5.99 -0.20
N GLU A 227 15.10 6.23 -1.50
CA GLU A 227 15.18 7.57 -2.09
C GLU A 227 14.21 8.55 -1.40
N MET A 228 13.00 8.11 -1.04
CA MET A 228 12.01 8.94 -0.32
C MET A 228 12.41 9.22 1.13
N CYS A 229 13.04 8.25 1.78
CA CYS A 229 13.45 8.33 3.18
C CYS A 229 14.61 9.31 3.44
N GLY A 230 15.54 9.44 2.49
CA GLY A 230 16.83 10.05 2.77
C GLY A 230 17.51 9.42 3.99
N ASP A 231 18.00 10.26 4.92
CA ASP A 231 18.68 9.80 6.14
C ASP A 231 17.76 9.19 7.20
N LEU A 232 16.42 9.39 7.11
CA LEU A 232 15.46 8.88 8.10
C LEU A 232 15.44 7.36 8.21
N CYS A 233 15.76 6.67 7.12
CA CYS A 233 15.81 5.20 7.10
C CYS A 233 17.05 4.63 7.83
N ARG A 234 18.07 5.44 8.14
CA ARG A 234 19.29 5.00 8.86
C ARG A 234 19.14 5.05 10.37
N THR A 235 18.17 5.81 10.87
CA THR A 235 17.92 6.06 12.30
C THR A 235 16.68 5.33 12.83
N ALA A 236 15.96 4.64 11.94
CA ALA A 236 14.67 3.97 12.20
C ALA A 236 14.80 2.47 12.53
#